data_AF-A0A131Y4A3-F1
#
_entry.id   AF-A0A131Y4A3-F1
#
_cell.length_a   1.000
_cell.length_b   1.000
_cell.length_c   1.000
_cell.angle_alpha   90.00
_cell.angle_beta   90.00
_cell.angle_gamma   90.00
#
_symmetry.space_group_name_H-M   'P 1'
#
loop_
_entity.id
_entity.type
_entity.pdbx_description
1 polymer ?
#
loop_
_entity_poly.entity_id
_entity_poly.type
_entity_poly.pdbx_seq_one_letter_code
_entity_poly.pdbx_strand_id
1 'polypeptide(L)'
;GIQVLVAHKDARYLRLWYESYRAYRPDLWYWNAGELPTKKFLSVRPDLVNRVRYDFGVAEKATLTLYDQCDDSWGNYSSFHTFFRHIFRYVPSEPERFGPLTLDTVPYYDRNFGQMARLVLFGTTRLGANELRSVDWL
;
A
#
# COMPACT_ATOMS: atom_id res chain seq x y z
N GLY A 1 8.48 -9.36 -2.41
CA GLY A 1 7.60 -9.06 -1.27
C GLY A 1 6.22 -8.87 -1.82
N ILE A 2 5.22 -9.48 -1.19
CA ILE A 2 3.82 -9.31 -1.57
C ILE A 2 3.25 -8.13 -0.79
N GLN A 3 2.54 -7.24 -1.48
CA GLN A 3 1.79 -6.16 -0.84
C GLN A 3 0.31 -6.53 -0.78
N VAL A 4 -0.22 -7.00 -1.91
CA VAL A 4 -1.63 -7.40 -2.06
C VAL A 4 -1.71 -8.81 -2.62
N LEU A 5 -2.63 -9.60 -2.07
CA LEU A 5 -3.01 -10.89 -2.63
C LEU A 5 -4.50 -10.82 -2.98
N VAL A 6 -4.81 -10.95 -4.26
CA VAL A 6 -6.18 -11.08 -4.76
C VAL A 6 -6.41 -12.53 -5.14
N ALA A 7 -7.37 -13.19 -4.49
CA ALA A 7 -7.65 -14.60 -4.74
C ALA A 7 -9.11 -14.94 -4.45
N HIS A 8 -9.62 -15.95 -5.14
CA HIS A 8 -10.84 -16.63 -4.73
C HIS A 8 -10.63 -17.27 -3.35
N LYS A 9 -11.68 -17.32 -2.51
CA LYS A 9 -11.63 -17.91 -1.16
C LYS A 9 -11.06 -19.34 -1.12
N ASP A 10 -11.28 -20.10 -2.20
CA ASP A 10 -10.86 -21.50 -2.32
C ASP A 10 -9.53 -21.66 -3.11
N ALA A 11 -8.78 -20.58 -3.33
CA ALA A 11 -7.52 -20.65 -4.04
C ALA A 11 -6.51 -21.53 -3.28
N ARG A 12 -5.98 -22.56 -3.95
CA ARG A 12 -5.02 -23.53 -3.36
C ARG A 12 -3.81 -22.84 -2.72
N TYR A 13 -3.33 -21.74 -3.31
CA TYR A 13 -2.19 -21.00 -2.80
C TYR A 13 -2.45 -20.34 -1.43
N LEU A 14 -3.67 -19.90 -1.14
CA LEU A 14 -4.00 -19.26 0.15
C LEU A 14 -3.70 -20.18 1.32
N ARG A 15 -4.08 -21.46 1.21
CA ARG A 15 -3.78 -22.45 2.24
C ARG A 15 -2.28 -22.65 2.41
N LEU A 16 -1.52 -22.80 1.32
CA LEU A 16 -0.07 -22.96 1.39
C LEU A 16 0.61 -21.74 2.01
N TRP A 17 0.19 -20.54 1.63
CA TRP A 17 0.68 -19.29 2.18
C TRP A 17 0.41 -19.19 3.69
N TYR A 18 -0.81 -19.51 4.13
CA TYR A 18 -1.16 -19.57 5.55
C TYR A 18 -0.31 -20.60 6.32
N GLU A 19 -0.19 -21.82 5.80
CA GLU A 19 0.59 -22.90 6.42
C GLU A 19 2.09 -22.56 6.51
N SER A 20 2.59 -21.62 5.68
CA SER A 20 3.96 -21.13 5.79
C SER A 20 4.25 -20.42 7.11
N TYR A 21 3.24 -19.80 7.72
CA TYR A 21 3.37 -19.11 9.01
C TYR A 21 3.62 -20.05 10.20
N ARG A 22 3.57 -21.38 10.01
CA ARG A 22 4.10 -22.31 11.03
C ARG A 22 5.60 -22.12 11.29
N ALA A 23 6.33 -21.54 10.34
CA ALA A 23 7.75 -21.20 10.46
C ALA A 23 7.97 -19.70 10.67
N TYR A 24 6.96 -18.98 11.18
CA TYR A 24 6.97 -17.52 11.33
C TYR A 24 8.17 -17.02 12.12
N ARG A 25 8.76 -15.93 11.63
CA ARG A 25 9.88 -15.21 12.27
C ARG A 25 9.47 -13.76 12.52
N PRO A 26 9.23 -13.33 13.77
CA PRO A 26 8.62 -12.03 14.07
C PRO A 26 9.41 -10.83 13.55
N ASP A 27 10.72 -10.98 13.41
CA ASP A 27 11.68 -9.98 12.95
C ASP A 27 11.80 -9.87 11.42
N LEU A 28 11.27 -10.84 10.66
CA LEU A 28 11.48 -10.94 9.21
C LEU A 28 10.18 -10.86 8.41
N TRP A 29 9.47 -9.73 8.48
CA TRP A 29 8.18 -9.53 7.81
C TRP A 29 8.22 -9.87 6.30
N TYR A 30 9.25 -9.40 5.57
CA TYR A 30 9.38 -9.63 4.12
C TYR A 30 9.62 -11.12 3.82
N TRP A 31 10.38 -11.77 4.70
CA TRP A 31 10.64 -13.19 4.59
C TRP A 31 9.35 -14.00 4.79
N ASN A 32 8.57 -13.71 5.84
CA ASN A 32 7.31 -14.38 6.12
C ASN A 32 6.30 -14.22 4.98
N ALA A 33 6.09 -12.97 4.54
CA ALA A 33 5.00 -12.66 3.60
C ALA A 33 5.34 -13.06 2.16
N GLY A 34 6.60 -12.93 1.76
CA GLY A 34 7.02 -13.07 0.36
C GLY A 34 8.05 -14.16 0.13
N GLU A 35 9.19 -14.10 0.81
CA GLU A 35 10.35 -14.95 0.47
C GLU A 35 10.08 -16.43 0.74
N LEU A 36 9.65 -16.77 1.95
CA LEU A 36 9.37 -18.14 2.37
C LEU A 36 8.34 -18.81 1.45
N PRO A 37 7.11 -18.28 1.27
CA PRO A 37 6.12 -18.94 0.43
C PRO A 37 6.54 -18.99 -1.04
N THR A 38 7.33 -18.02 -1.52
CA THR A 38 7.91 -18.07 -2.86
C THR A 38 8.89 -19.22 -2.99
N LYS A 39 9.91 -19.29 -2.13
CA LYS A 39 10.95 -20.33 -2.17
C LYS A 39 10.38 -21.72 -1.93
N LYS A 40 9.43 -21.85 -1.01
CA LYS A 40 8.87 -23.14 -0.59
C LYS A 40 7.83 -23.68 -1.58
N PHE A 41 7.02 -22.83 -2.19
CA PHE A 41 5.90 -23.27 -3.03
C PHE A 41 6.02 -22.80 -4.47
N LEU A 42 6.20 -21.50 -4.70
CA LEU A 42 6.13 -20.95 -6.06
C LEU A 42 7.37 -21.24 -6.91
N SER A 43 8.53 -21.53 -6.31
CA SER A 43 9.70 -22.02 -7.05
C SER A 43 9.49 -23.44 -7.60
N VAL A 44 8.62 -24.23 -6.99
CA VAL A 44 8.29 -25.60 -7.40
C VAL A 44 7.02 -25.65 -8.26
N ARG A 45 6.03 -24.81 -7.91
CA ARG A 45 4.70 -24.73 -8.52
C ARG A 45 4.37 -23.28 -8.89
N PRO A 46 5.04 -22.71 -9.90
CA PRO A 46 4.83 -21.32 -10.31
C PRO A 46 3.41 -21.07 -10.86
N ASP A 47 2.73 -22.12 -11.33
CA ASP A 47 1.35 -22.09 -11.86
C ASP A 47 0.30 -21.70 -10.83
N LEU A 48 0.62 -21.77 -9.53
CA LEU A 48 -0.32 -21.46 -8.46
C LEU A 48 -0.66 -19.97 -8.33
N VAL A 49 0.15 -19.09 -8.91
CA VAL A 49 0.00 -17.64 -8.79
C VAL A 49 0.38 -16.96 -10.10
N ASN A 50 -0.49 -16.09 -10.61
CA ASN A 50 -0.10 -15.09 -11.61
C ASN A 50 0.62 -13.93 -10.92
N ARG A 51 1.85 -13.61 -11.35
CA ARG A 51 2.66 -12.55 -10.74
C ARG A 51 2.48 -11.24 -11.49
N VAL A 52 1.79 -10.28 -10.87
CA VAL A 52 1.72 -8.90 -11.35
C VAL A 52 2.86 -8.11 -10.72
N ARG A 53 3.86 -7.74 -11.53
CA ARG A 53 5.00 -6.95 -11.04
C ARG A 53 4.58 -5.49 -10.82
N TYR A 54 5.19 -4.86 -9.81
CA TYR A 54 5.00 -3.46 -9.43
C TYR A 54 3.64 -3.09 -8.86
N ASP A 55 2.54 -3.52 -9.48
CA ASP A 55 1.20 -3.07 -9.10
C ASP A 55 0.69 -3.73 -7.79
N PHE A 56 0.92 -5.04 -7.62
CA PHE A 56 0.59 -5.79 -6.39
C PHE A 56 1.82 -6.23 -5.58
N GLY A 57 3.01 -5.94 -6.10
CA GLY A 57 4.28 -6.18 -5.43
C GLY A 57 4.71 -4.96 -4.61
N VAL A 58 5.57 -5.16 -3.62
CA VAL A 58 6.18 -4.04 -2.90
C VAL A 58 7.09 -3.27 -3.86
N ALA A 59 6.77 -1.99 -4.09
CA ALA A 59 7.55 -1.07 -4.92
C ALA A 59 7.86 0.22 -4.14
N GLU A 60 8.98 0.26 -3.43
CA GLU A 60 9.38 1.41 -2.60
C GLU A 60 9.47 2.72 -3.37
N LYS A 61 9.85 2.70 -4.66
CA LYS A 61 9.88 3.90 -5.49
C LYS A 61 8.50 4.53 -5.71
N ALA A 62 7.40 3.77 -5.57
CA ALA A 62 6.04 4.30 -5.67
C ALA A 62 5.72 5.27 -4.51
N THR A 63 6.49 5.25 -3.43
CA THR A 63 6.41 6.23 -2.34
C THR A 63 6.71 7.65 -2.80
N LEU A 64 7.59 7.83 -3.80
CA LEU A 64 7.84 9.15 -4.40
C LEU A 64 6.60 9.69 -5.12
N THR A 65 5.88 8.82 -5.85
CA THR A 65 4.60 9.19 -6.46
C THR A 65 3.58 9.65 -5.43
N LEU A 66 3.60 9.13 -4.21
CA LEU A 66 2.64 9.52 -3.17
C LEU A 66 3.00 10.83 -2.46
N TYR A 67 4.29 11.09 -2.21
CA TYR A 67 4.71 12.14 -1.27
C TYR A 67 5.62 13.22 -1.87
N ASP A 68 6.15 13.01 -3.08
CA ASP A 68 6.96 14.02 -3.79
C ASP A 68 6.13 14.72 -4.89
N GLN A 69 5.19 13.99 -5.48
CA GLN A 69 4.39 14.45 -6.62
C GLN A 69 3.03 15.07 -6.22
N CYS A 70 2.50 15.91 -7.09
CA CYS A 70 1.20 16.60 -6.98
C CYS A 70 0.47 16.63 -8.34
N ASP A 71 0.21 15.46 -8.90
CA ASP A 71 -0.42 15.22 -10.20
C ASP A 71 -1.44 14.06 -10.12
N ASP A 72 -2.03 13.67 -11.24
CA ASP A 72 -3.01 12.58 -11.30
C ASP A 72 -2.37 11.20 -11.57
N SER A 73 -1.03 11.11 -11.59
CA SER A 73 -0.33 9.88 -12.00
C SER A 73 -0.53 8.71 -11.03
N TRP A 74 -0.92 8.99 -9.78
CA TRP A 74 -1.26 7.98 -8.79
C TRP A 74 -2.47 7.13 -9.21
N GLY A 75 -3.35 7.66 -10.08
CA GLY A 75 -4.50 6.92 -10.62
C GLY A 75 -4.12 5.75 -11.54
N ASN A 76 -2.86 5.65 -11.97
CA ASN A 76 -2.36 4.55 -12.80
C ASN A 76 -2.00 3.28 -11.98
N TYR A 77 -2.13 3.33 -10.66
CA TYR A 77 -1.77 2.24 -9.77
C TYR A 77 -3.02 1.64 -9.12
N SER A 78 -3.05 0.32 -9.00
CA SER A 78 -4.14 -0.40 -8.33
C SER A 78 -3.94 -0.46 -6.82
N SER A 79 -2.68 -0.38 -6.33
CA SER A 79 -2.40 -0.41 -4.90
C SER A 79 -1.07 0.26 -4.54
N PHE A 80 -1.00 0.82 -3.33
CA PHE A 80 0.24 1.38 -2.76
C PHE A 80 0.54 0.83 -1.38
N HIS A 81 1.80 0.50 -1.13
CA HIS A 81 2.31 0.42 0.23
C HIS A 81 2.70 1.83 0.64
N THR A 82 1.99 2.40 1.62
CA THR A 82 2.14 3.81 1.96
C THR A 82 3.52 4.12 2.53
N PHE A 83 4.20 3.20 3.22
CA PHE A 83 5.51 3.46 3.83
C PHE A 83 5.55 4.77 4.67
N PHE A 84 4.40 5.23 5.20
CA PHE A 84 4.29 6.57 5.78
C PHE A 84 5.27 6.80 6.93
N ARG A 85 5.50 5.78 7.78
CA ARG A 85 6.50 5.85 8.87
C ARG A 85 7.96 5.90 8.39
N HIS A 86 8.18 5.66 7.11
CA HIS A 86 9.49 5.66 6.45
C HIS A 86 9.62 6.79 5.42
N ILE A 87 8.64 7.71 5.36
CA ILE A 87 8.63 8.85 4.43
C ILE A 87 9.93 9.66 4.46
N PHE A 88 10.53 9.83 5.64
CA PHE A 88 11.81 10.55 5.81
C PHE A 88 12.98 9.95 5.01
N ARG A 89 12.89 8.67 4.61
CA ARG A 89 13.90 8.00 3.78
C ARG A 89 13.78 8.36 2.29
N TYR A 90 12.60 8.81 1.87
CA TYR A 90 12.26 9.06 0.47
C TYR A 90 12.07 10.55 0.19
N VAL A 91 11.39 11.27 1.08
CA VAL A 91 11.16 12.71 1.02
C VAL A 91 11.51 13.31 2.40
N PRO A 92 12.80 13.57 2.69
CA PRO A 92 13.28 13.91 4.03
C PRO A 92 12.63 15.16 4.64
N SER A 93 12.28 16.15 3.82
CA SER A 93 11.65 17.41 4.27
C SER A 93 10.16 17.27 4.60
N GLU A 94 9.52 16.19 4.18
CA GLU A 94 8.06 16.08 4.20
C GLU A 94 7.47 16.04 5.63
N PRO A 95 8.05 15.30 6.60
CA PRO A 95 7.58 15.35 7.99
C PRO A 95 7.67 16.73 8.64
N GLU A 96 8.71 17.50 8.32
CA GLU A 96 8.90 18.84 8.87
C GLU A 96 7.92 19.84 8.23
N ARG A 97 7.71 19.72 6.91
CA ARG A 97 6.83 20.61 6.16
C ARG A 97 5.37 20.55 6.61
N PHE A 98 4.85 19.35 6.88
CA PHE A 98 3.43 19.15 7.14
C PHE A 98 3.09 18.61 8.53
N GLY A 99 4.08 18.14 9.28
CA GLY A 99 3.84 17.51 10.58
C GLY A 99 2.96 16.26 10.46
N PRO A 100 2.22 15.91 11.52
CA PRO A 100 1.37 14.72 11.52
C PRO A 100 0.14 14.89 10.60
N LEU A 101 -0.19 13.84 9.86
CA LEU A 101 -1.43 13.76 9.10
C LEU A 101 -2.59 13.33 10.02
N THR A 102 -3.55 14.24 10.19
CA THR A 102 -4.79 14.07 10.96
C THR A 102 -5.99 14.44 10.09
N LEU A 103 -7.21 14.24 10.57
CA LEU A 103 -8.40 14.70 9.86
C LEU A 103 -8.41 16.21 9.61
N ASP A 104 -7.74 16.99 10.46
CA ASP A 104 -7.66 18.45 10.33
C ASP A 104 -6.55 18.90 9.35
N THR A 105 -5.47 18.12 9.20
CA THR A 105 -4.33 18.50 8.35
C THR A 105 -4.38 17.88 6.95
N VAL A 106 -5.00 16.71 6.78
CA VAL A 106 -5.21 16.04 5.47
C VAL A 106 -5.88 16.93 4.42
N PRO A 107 -6.89 17.78 4.74
CA PRO A 107 -7.46 18.74 3.79
C PRO A 107 -6.42 19.60 3.07
N TYR A 108 -5.29 19.88 3.72
CA TYR A 108 -4.25 20.80 3.23
C TYR A 108 -2.98 20.09 2.75
N TYR A 109 -2.94 18.75 2.81
CA TYR A 109 -1.78 17.98 2.37
C TYR A 109 -1.69 17.95 0.83
N ASP A 110 -0.76 18.68 0.24
CA ASP A 110 -0.77 19.00 -1.20
C ASP A 110 -0.15 17.96 -2.13
N ARG A 111 0.15 16.77 -1.59
CA ARG A 111 0.68 15.64 -2.36
C ARG A 111 -0.40 14.70 -2.87
N ASN A 112 -0.01 13.81 -3.76
CA ASN A 112 -0.86 12.75 -4.31
C ASN A 112 -1.53 11.91 -3.22
N PHE A 113 -0.82 11.55 -2.14
CA PHE A 113 -1.45 10.87 -0.99
C PHE A 113 -2.57 11.71 -0.37
N GLY A 114 -2.41 13.04 -0.30
CA GLY A 114 -3.45 13.94 0.17
C GLY A 114 -4.66 13.94 -0.75
N GLN A 115 -4.46 13.95 -2.07
CA GLN A 115 -5.55 13.83 -3.04
C GLN A 115 -6.34 12.53 -2.83
N MET A 116 -5.64 11.40 -2.66
CA MET A 116 -6.25 10.10 -2.38
C MET A 116 -7.03 10.11 -1.06
N ALA A 117 -6.42 10.61 0.01
CA ALA A 117 -7.04 10.66 1.32
C ALA A 117 -8.30 11.53 1.31
N ARG A 118 -8.26 12.69 0.64
CA ARG A 118 -9.43 13.55 0.47
C ARG A 118 -10.51 12.91 -0.40
N LEU A 119 -10.14 12.15 -1.43
CA LEU A 119 -11.12 11.44 -2.25
C LEU A 119 -11.92 10.42 -1.42
N VAL A 120 -11.23 9.69 -0.53
CA VAL A 120 -11.85 8.71 0.37
C VAL A 120 -12.68 9.40 1.46
N LEU A 121 -12.12 10.42 2.12
CA LEU A 121 -12.73 11.05 3.29
C LEU A 121 -13.80 12.10 2.96
N PHE A 122 -13.64 12.85 1.87
CA PHE A 122 -14.46 14.02 1.51
C PHE A 122 -15.08 13.92 0.12
N GLY A 123 -14.84 12.83 -0.61
CA GLY A 123 -15.40 12.62 -1.96
C GLY A 123 -14.81 13.50 -3.06
N THR A 124 -13.69 14.18 -2.80
CA THR A 124 -13.04 15.08 -3.76
C THR A 124 -11.52 15.10 -3.58
N THR A 125 -10.78 15.41 -4.65
CA THR A 125 -9.31 15.60 -4.58
C THR A 125 -8.91 17.03 -4.22
N ARG A 126 -9.88 17.97 -4.22
CA ARG A 126 -9.67 19.41 -4.00
C ARG A 126 -9.08 19.72 -2.63
N LEU A 127 -8.08 20.59 -2.59
CA LEU A 127 -7.50 21.10 -1.34
C LEU A 127 -8.54 21.89 -0.54
N GLY A 128 -8.44 21.80 0.79
CA GLY A 128 -9.34 22.47 1.73
C GLY A 128 -10.69 21.78 1.96
N ALA A 129 -10.95 20.62 1.33
CA ALA A 129 -12.14 19.84 1.60
C ALA A 129 -12.14 19.34 3.05
N ASN A 130 -13.17 19.69 3.83
CA ASN A 130 -13.23 19.45 5.27
C ASN A 130 -14.57 18.85 5.73
N GLU A 131 -15.52 18.65 4.83
CA GLU A 131 -16.80 18.00 5.14
C GLU A 131 -16.67 16.49 4.93
N LEU A 132 -16.60 15.74 6.04
CA LEU A 132 -16.51 14.28 6.02
C LEU A 132 -17.71 13.69 5.30
N ARG A 133 -17.43 12.83 4.32
CA ARG A 133 -18.43 12.04 3.64
C ARG A 133 -19.07 11.08 4.63
N SER A 134 -20.40 11.07 4.70
CA SER A 134 -21.12 9.96 5.34
C SER A 134 -20.80 8.68 4.56
N VAL A 135 -20.12 7.75 5.22
CA VAL A 135 -19.89 6.42 4.65
C VAL A 135 -20.96 5.49 5.19
N ASP A 136 -21.98 5.24 4.37
CA ASP A 136 -22.92 4.15 4.61
C ASP A 136 -22.19 2.85 4.31
N TRP A 137 -21.64 2.22 5.35
CA TRP A 137 -21.08 0.88 5.28
C TRP A 137 -22.25 -0.10 5.14
N LEU A 138 -22.68 -0.34 3.91
CA LEU A 138 -23.60 -1.42 3.54
C LEU A 138 -23.01 -2.80 3.89
#